data_AF-A0A9E3CKI3-F1
#
_entry.id   AF-A0A9E3CKI3-F1
#
_cell.length_a   1.000
_cell.length_b   1.000
_cell.length_c   1.000
_cell.angle_alpha   90.00
_cell.angle_beta   90.00
_cell.angle_gamma   90.00
#
_symmetry.space_group_name_H-M   'P 1'
#
loop_
_entity.id
_entity.type
_entity.pdbx_description
1 polymer ?
#
loop_
_entity_poly.entity_id
_entity_poly.type
_entity_poly.pdbx_seq_one_letter_code
_entity_poly.pdbx_strand_id
1 'polypeptide(L)'
;MTRKPRVQEHRTPRSREDLERALGHQYELLVDDCAAFDAGKRYRSRTLAVSARVLVHTTMSSRSLLDQLNLIRGIRFVDTRLNPEPGVLILSEQGLACNRITMTATASTSTASSSWDAVGDGHAGRVNPPMPFRDWWNDKVIEASKGDWWSRGRLVLAMANTDGGAHVDPALDPEYVALLDDRLGMLNHVGDEEVPFPAYAWAEANMRQIAHELVRTLQRDWRTAPLVGDPADYRAPLSP
;
A
#
# COMPACT_ATOMS: atom_id res chain seq x y z
N MET A 1 32.51 -24.07 21.20
CA MET A 1 32.02 -22.70 21.48
C MET A 1 30.62 -22.80 22.07
N THR A 2 30.50 -22.64 23.38
CA THR A 2 29.25 -22.80 24.13
C THR A 2 28.42 -21.52 23.96
N ARG A 3 27.27 -21.60 23.27
CA ARG A 3 26.33 -20.47 23.18
C ARG A 3 25.87 -20.13 24.60
N LYS A 4 26.19 -18.93 25.08
CA LYS A 4 25.64 -18.40 26.33
C LYS A 4 24.11 -18.43 26.25
N PRO A 5 23.41 -18.84 27.33
CA PRO A 5 21.96 -18.76 27.37
C PRO A 5 21.56 -17.29 27.26
N ARG A 6 20.65 -17.00 26.32
CA ARG A 6 20.10 -15.66 26.12
C ARG A 6 19.33 -15.31 27.40
N VAL A 7 19.83 -14.33 28.16
CA VAL A 7 19.10 -13.76 29.30
C VAL A 7 17.72 -13.38 28.77
N GLN A 8 16.66 -14.00 29.29
CA GLN A 8 15.30 -13.55 29.00
C GLN A 8 15.16 -12.16 29.61
N GLU A 9 15.27 -11.14 28.76
CA GLU A 9 14.98 -9.76 29.15
C GLU A 9 13.59 -9.73 29.79
N HIS A 10 13.49 -9.08 30.96
CA HIS A 10 12.22 -8.84 31.62
C HIS A 10 11.37 -7.94 30.70
N ARG A 11 10.39 -8.53 30.02
CA ARG A 11 9.49 -7.82 29.09
C ARG A 11 8.14 -7.62 29.74
N THR A 12 7.74 -6.37 29.90
CA THR A 12 6.39 -6.03 30.38
C THR A 12 5.37 -6.20 29.24
N PRO A 13 4.27 -6.95 29.44
CA PRO A 13 3.19 -7.04 28.46
C PRO A 13 2.56 -5.67 28.20
N ARG A 14 2.24 -5.36 26.94
CA ARG A 14 1.47 -4.15 26.61
C ARG A 14 0.01 -4.34 27.00
N SER A 15 -0.61 -3.29 27.52
CA SER A 15 -2.05 -3.27 27.74
C SER A 15 -2.80 -3.25 26.39
N ARG A 16 -4.09 -3.59 26.40
CA ARG A 16 -4.95 -3.46 25.22
C ARG A 16 -5.03 -1.99 24.77
N GLU A 17 -5.14 -1.06 25.71
CA GLU A 17 -5.19 0.38 25.44
C GLU A 17 -3.92 0.86 24.72
N ASP A 18 -2.73 0.38 25.13
CA ASP A 18 -1.48 0.71 24.46
C ASP A 18 -1.40 0.16 23.04
N LEU A 19 -2.01 -1.01 22.79
CA LEU A 19 -2.10 -1.58 21.45
C LEU A 19 -3.08 -0.81 20.57
N GLU A 20 -4.20 -0.34 21.11
CA GLU A 20 -5.17 0.51 20.43
C GLU A 20 -4.56 1.90 20.11
N ARG A 21 -3.79 2.48 21.04
CA ARG A 21 -3.01 3.70 20.79
C ARG A 21 -1.96 3.49 19.70
N ALA A 22 -1.24 2.36 19.73
CA ALA A 22 -0.28 2.01 18.69
C ALA A 22 -0.95 1.82 17.32
N LEU A 23 -2.13 1.18 17.27
CA LEU A 23 -2.94 1.07 16.05
C LEU A 23 -3.34 2.46 15.53
N GLY A 24 -3.78 3.36 16.41
CA GLY A 24 -4.07 4.75 16.07
C GLY A 24 -2.89 5.49 15.46
N HIS A 25 -1.69 5.35 16.04
CA HIS A 25 -0.48 5.95 15.47
C HIS A 25 -0.12 5.37 14.10
N GLN A 26 -0.23 4.06 13.91
CA GLN A 26 0.02 3.44 12.59
C GLN A 26 -1.00 3.88 11.54
N TYR A 27 -2.26 4.07 11.96
CA TYR A 27 -3.30 4.63 11.11
C TYR A 27 -2.96 6.05 10.66
N GLU A 28 -2.60 6.95 11.58
CA GLU A 28 -2.24 8.33 11.22
C GLU A 28 -1.00 8.38 10.33
N LEU A 29 0.01 7.53 10.61
CA LEU A 29 1.19 7.39 9.74
C LEU A 29 0.80 6.99 8.31
N LEU A 30 -0.10 6.02 8.14
CA LEU A 30 -0.58 5.65 6.81
C LEU A 30 -1.27 6.83 6.11
N VAL A 31 -2.13 7.57 6.81
CA VAL A 31 -2.84 8.73 6.25
C VAL A 31 -1.87 9.82 5.81
N ASP A 32 -0.93 10.19 6.67
CA ASP A 32 0.06 11.23 6.40
C ASP A 32 1.00 10.86 5.26
N ASP A 33 1.50 9.62 5.26
CA ASP A 33 2.38 9.13 4.20
C ASP A 33 1.65 8.97 2.87
N CYS A 34 0.35 8.63 2.90
CA CYS A 34 -0.51 8.64 1.73
C CYS A 34 -0.62 10.03 1.13
N ALA A 35 -0.94 11.04 1.95
CA ALA A 35 -1.01 12.44 1.50
C ALA A 35 0.34 12.96 0.99
N ALA A 36 1.43 12.61 1.66
CA ALA A 36 2.78 12.98 1.24
C ALA A 36 3.17 12.35 -0.10
N PHE A 37 2.83 11.07 -0.31
CA PHE A 37 3.03 10.39 -1.59
C PHE A 37 2.27 11.08 -2.72
N ASP A 38 0.99 11.40 -2.48
CA ASP A 38 0.13 12.07 -3.46
C ASP A 38 0.64 13.49 -3.78
N ALA A 39 1.29 14.15 -2.82
CA ALA A 39 2.03 15.41 -3.01
C ALA A 39 3.38 15.25 -3.74
N GLY A 40 3.67 14.07 -4.29
CA GLY A 40 4.86 13.77 -5.09
C GLY A 40 6.05 13.20 -4.30
N LYS A 41 5.95 13.03 -2.97
CA LYS A 41 7.03 12.45 -2.14
C LYS A 41 7.04 10.93 -2.24
N ARG A 42 7.33 10.40 -3.42
CA ARG A 42 7.22 8.96 -3.74
C ARG A 42 7.99 8.03 -2.82
N TYR A 43 9.13 8.49 -2.29
CA TYR A 43 9.95 7.74 -1.33
C TYR A 43 9.17 7.27 -0.07
N ARG A 44 8.03 7.91 0.24
CA ARG A 44 7.11 7.52 1.32
C ARG A 44 6.47 6.14 1.12
N SER A 45 6.49 5.59 -0.10
CA SER A 45 6.06 4.21 -0.38
C SER A 45 6.71 3.18 0.55
N ARG A 46 7.98 3.36 0.90
CA ARG A 46 8.74 2.49 1.80
C ARG A 46 8.20 2.54 3.22
N THR A 47 7.89 3.74 3.72
CA THR A 47 7.26 3.90 5.03
C THR A 47 5.85 3.31 5.06
N LEU A 48 5.08 3.49 3.97
CA LEU A 48 3.77 2.84 3.81
C LEU A 48 3.89 1.31 3.90
N ALA A 49 4.89 0.71 3.25
CA ALA A 49 5.13 -0.74 3.30
C ALA A 49 5.45 -1.22 4.72
N VAL A 50 6.26 -0.46 5.46
CA VAL A 50 6.57 -0.77 6.87
C VAL A 50 5.32 -0.72 7.74
N SER A 51 4.55 0.36 7.65
CA SER A 51 3.32 0.53 8.43
C SER A 51 2.30 -0.57 8.11
N ALA A 52 2.11 -0.89 6.83
CA ALA A 52 1.27 -2.00 6.39
C ALA A 52 1.73 -3.34 7.00
N ARG A 53 3.03 -3.65 6.93
CA ARG A 53 3.60 -4.87 7.51
C ARG A 53 3.37 -4.96 9.02
N VAL A 54 3.56 -3.86 9.76
CA VAL A 54 3.30 -3.80 11.22
C VAL A 54 1.84 -4.08 11.54
N LEU A 55 0.92 -3.55 10.73
CA LEU A 55 -0.52 -3.71 10.92
C LEU A 55 -1.00 -5.13 10.67
N VAL A 56 -0.52 -5.80 9.62
CA VAL A 56 -1.17 -7.04 9.13
C VAL A 56 -0.28 -8.28 9.06
N HIS A 57 1.05 -8.14 9.04
CA HIS A 57 1.94 -9.29 8.82
C HIS A 57 2.44 -9.90 10.13
N THR A 58 2.08 -11.17 10.36
CA THR A 58 2.55 -11.98 11.48
C THR A 58 3.55 -13.03 11.01
N THR A 59 4.62 -13.20 11.78
CA THR A 59 5.67 -14.23 11.61
C THR A 59 5.75 -15.09 12.87
N MET A 60 6.62 -16.10 12.86
CA MET A 60 6.90 -16.92 14.05
C MET A 60 7.46 -16.12 15.23
N SER A 61 8.13 -14.98 14.97
CA SER A 61 8.82 -14.17 15.99
C SER A 61 8.16 -12.83 16.28
N SER A 62 7.16 -12.43 15.49
CA SER A 62 6.50 -11.12 15.61
C SER A 62 5.04 -11.21 15.19
N ARG A 63 4.13 -10.71 16.01
CA ARG A 63 2.69 -10.62 15.69
C ARG A 63 2.32 -9.22 15.23
N SER A 64 1.47 -9.12 14.22
CA SER A 64 0.94 -7.85 13.73
C SER A 64 0.04 -7.18 14.76
N LEU A 65 -0.16 -5.86 14.67
CA LEU A 65 -1.04 -5.15 15.61
C LEU A 65 -2.48 -5.64 15.54
N LEU A 66 -3.00 -5.90 14.33
CA LEU A 66 -4.37 -6.42 14.19
C LEU A 66 -4.52 -7.85 14.70
N ASP A 67 -3.46 -8.67 14.64
CA ASP A 67 -3.48 -10.00 15.26
C ASP A 67 -3.40 -9.92 16.79
N GLN A 68 -2.57 -9.02 17.32
CA GLN A 68 -2.46 -8.78 18.78
C GLN A 68 -3.79 -8.29 19.39
N LEU A 69 -4.56 -7.51 18.63
CA LEU A 69 -5.90 -7.04 19.01
C LEU A 69 -7.02 -8.04 18.66
N ASN A 70 -6.71 -9.19 18.05
CA ASN A 70 -7.69 -10.18 17.55
C ASN A 70 -8.69 -9.63 16.51
N LEU A 71 -8.30 -8.60 15.75
CA LEU A 71 -9.14 -7.95 14.74
C LEU A 71 -8.96 -8.54 13.34
N ILE A 72 -7.78 -9.08 13.03
CA ILE A 72 -7.39 -9.50 11.67
C ILE A 72 -8.37 -10.50 11.01
N ARG A 73 -9.06 -11.32 11.81
CA ARG A 73 -10.02 -12.33 11.32
C ARG A 73 -11.47 -11.80 11.20
N GLY A 74 -11.81 -10.77 11.96
CA GLY A 74 -13.17 -10.20 11.99
C GLY A 74 -13.38 -9.10 10.96
N ILE A 75 -12.32 -8.39 10.59
CA ILE A 75 -12.32 -7.30 9.63
C ILE A 75 -12.34 -7.83 8.20
N ARG A 76 -13.08 -7.14 7.31
CA ARG A 76 -13.11 -7.43 5.88
C ARG A 76 -12.38 -6.34 5.11
N PHE A 77 -11.33 -6.69 4.39
CA PHE A 77 -10.45 -5.73 3.75
C PHE A 77 -11.09 -5.18 2.48
N VAL A 78 -10.94 -3.86 2.30
CA VAL A 78 -11.38 -3.16 1.09
C VAL A 78 -10.54 -3.61 -0.10
N ASP A 79 -11.19 -3.90 -1.22
CA ASP A 79 -10.55 -4.32 -2.47
C ASP A 79 -10.84 -3.28 -3.57
N THR A 80 -9.79 -2.65 -4.08
CA THR A 80 -9.86 -1.57 -5.08
C THR A 80 -9.41 -2.00 -6.47
N ARG A 81 -9.30 -3.31 -6.72
CA ARG A 81 -9.05 -3.85 -8.06
C ARG A 81 -10.07 -3.35 -9.08
N LEU A 82 -9.63 -3.26 -10.34
CA LEU A 82 -10.53 -2.99 -11.45
C LEU A 82 -11.48 -4.18 -11.64
N ASN A 83 -12.77 -3.88 -11.58
CA ASN A 83 -13.91 -4.75 -11.83
C ASN A 83 -14.72 -4.13 -12.99
N PRO A 84 -14.29 -4.39 -14.22
CA PRO A 84 -14.89 -3.78 -15.41
C PRO A 84 -16.29 -4.35 -15.66
N GLU A 85 -17.17 -3.55 -16.24
CA GLU A 85 -18.48 -4.04 -16.70
C GLU A 85 -18.31 -5.14 -17.76
N PRO A 86 -19.24 -6.12 -17.84
CA PRO A 86 -19.21 -7.15 -18.89
C PRO A 86 -19.10 -6.53 -20.29
N GLY A 87 -18.11 -6.98 -21.07
CA GLY A 87 -17.86 -6.49 -22.43
C GLY A 87 -16.75 -5.43 -22.54
N VAL A 88 -16.17 -4.98 -21.43
CA VAL A 88 -14.94 -4.16 -21.44
C VAL A 88 -13.71 -5.05 -21.46
N LEU A 89 -12.82 -4.83 -22.41
CA LEU A 89 -11.54 -5.53 -22.52
C LEU A 89 -10.51 -4.91 -21.57
N ILE A 90 -10.00 -5.70 -20.62
CA ILE A 90 -8.80 -5.34 -19.85
C ILE A 90 -7.59 -5.88 -20.62
N LEU A 91 -6.73 -4.98 -21.08
CA LEU A 91 -5.54 -5.32 -21.87
C LEU A 91 -4.39 -5.84 -20.99
N SER A 92 -4.37 -5.53 -19.70
CA SER A 92 -3.46 -6.09 -18.70
C SER A 92 -3.95 -5.83 -17.28
N GLU A 93 -3.71 -6.75 -16.35
CA GLU A 93 -4.05 -6.55 -14.94
C GLU A 93 -2.98 -5.69 -14.27
N GLN A 94 -3.02 -4.39 -14.59
CA GLN A 94 -1.97 -3.41 -14.29
C GLN A 94 -1.79 -3.07 -12.80
N GLY A 95 -2.48 -3.77 -11.90
CA GLY A 95 -2.45 -3.49 -10.48
C GLY A 95 -3.66 -2.74 -9.93
N LEU A 96 -3.50 -2.34 -8.68
CA LEU A 96 -4.45 -1.54 -7.91
C LEU A 96 -4.39 -0.05 -8.30
N ALA A 97 -3.28 0.41 -8.89
CA ALA A 97 -3.13 1.78 -9.37
C ALA A 97 -3.62 1.95 -10.82
N CYS A 98 -4.15 3.13 -11.15
CA CYS A 98 -4.39 3.57 -12.52
C CYS A 98 -3.43 4.72 -12.84
N ASN A 99 -2.94 4.75 -14.08
CA ASN A 99 -2.30 5.95 -14.62
C ASN A 99 -3.38 6.85 -15.23
N ARG A 100 -3.48 8.10 -14.77
CA ARG A 100 -4.27 9.10 -15.46
C ARG A 100 -3.38 9.83 -16.46
N ILE A 101 -3.58 9.53 -17.74
CA ILE A 101 -2.96 10.27 -18.84
C ILE A 101 -3.87 11.45 -19.20
N THR A 102 -3.35 12.67 -19.03
CA THR A 102 -4.02 13.89 -19.50
C THR A 102 -3.31 14.35 -20.77
N MET A 103 -4.02 14.33 -21.89
CA MET A 103 -3.51 14.84 -23.16
C MET A 103 -4.03 16.26 -23.38
N THR A 104 -3.13 17.23 -23.43
CA THR A 104 -3.44 18.61 -23.82
C THR A 104 -2.92 18.83 -25.23
N ALA A 105 -3.83 19.00 -26.19
CA ALA A 105 -3.48 19.36 -27.55
C ALA A 105 -3.63 20.88 -27.75
N THR A 106 -2.57 21.54 -28.20
CA THR A 106 -2.62 22.86 -28.82
C THR A 106 -2.37 22.72 -30.32
N ALA A 107 -2.63 23.76 -31.11
CA ALA A 107 -2.51 23.73 -32.57
C ALA A 107 -1.12 23.28 -33.11
N SER A 108 -0.08 23.31 -32.27
CA SER A 108 1.30 23.00 -32.65
C SER A 108 2.00 21.98 -31.73
N THR A 109 1.40 21.61 -30.59
CA THR A 109 2.04 20.67 -29.64
C THR A 109 1.01 19.84 -28.88
N SER A 110 1.23 18.54 -28.80
CA SER A 110 0.53 17.63 -27.89
C SER A 110 1.44 17.39 -26.68
N THR A 111 0.97 17.77 -25.49
CA THR A 111 1.68 17.47 -24.23
C THR A 111 0.87 16.45 -23.44
N ALA A 112 1.50 15.33 -23.09
CA ALA A 112 0.92 14.36 -22.16
C ALA A 112 1.48 14.61 -20.75
N SER A 113 0.60 14.75 -19.77
CA SER A 113 0.99 14.73 -18.36
C SER A 113 0.36 13.51 -17.68
N SER A 114 1.15 12.82 -16.86
CA SER A 114 0.68 11.72 -16.04
C SER A 114 0.71 12.14 -14.58
N SER A 115 -0.43 12.06 -13.89
CA SER A 115 -0.51 12.24 -12.45
C SER A 115 -1.00 10.97 -11.78
N TRP A 116 -0.51 10.77 -10.56
CA TRP A 116 -1.09 9.82 -9.63
C TRP A 116 -2.21 10.53 -8.91
N ASP A 117 -3.41 10.40 -9.44
CA ASP A 117 -4.55 10.60 -8.57
C ASP A 117 -4.61 9.35 -7.71
N ALA A 118 -4.65 9.51 -6.38
CA ALA A 118 -5.23 8.46 -5.55
C ALA A 118 -6.52 8.04 -6.26
N VAL A 119 -6.70 6.75 -6.53
CA VAL A 119 -7.95 6.29 -7.11
C VAL A 119 -8.99 6.58 -6.03
N GLY A 120 -9.58 7.76 -6.12
CA GLY A 120 -10.55 8.26 -5.18
C GLY A 120 -11.68 7.28 -5.14
N ASP A 121 -12.32 7.20 -3.99
CA ASP A 121 -13.51 6.40 -3.81
C ASP A 121 -14.51 6.80 -4.90
N GLY A 122 -14.82 5.89 -5.83
CA GLY A 122 -15.81 6.14 -6.88
C GLY A 122 -15.30 6.19 -8.33
N HIS A 123 -14.08 5.72 -8.65
CA HIS A 123 -13.81 5.36 -10.04
C HIS A 123 -14.77 4.23 -10.45
N ALA A 124 -15.65 4.51 -11.42
CA ALA A 124 -16.62 3.54 -11.93
C ALA A 124 -15.87 2.26 -12.34
N GLY A 125 -16.30 1.12 -11.81
CA GLY A 125 -15.63 -0.16 -12.03
C GLY A 125 -14.50 -0.51 -11.04
N ARG A 126 -14.33 0.15 -9.90
CA ARG A 126 -13.39 -0.29 -8.82
C ARG A 126 -14.08 -0.59 -7.49
N VAL A 127 -15.37 -0.93 -7.55
CA VAL A 127 -16.17 -1.32 -6.40
C VAL A 127 -16.22 -2.84 -6.32
N ASN A 128 -15.50 -3.42 -5.36
CA ASN A 128 -15.52 -4.84 -5.06
C ASN A 128 -16.11 -5.10 -3.67
N PRO A 129 -16.75 -6.26 -3.45
CA PRO A 129 -17.14 -6.67 -2.11
C PRO A 129 -15.91 -6.83 -1.20
N PRO A 130 -15.94 -6.33 0.05
CA PRO A 130 -14.85 -6.53 0.99
C PRO A 130 -14.57 -8.01 1.28
N MET A 131 -13.29 -8.37 1.38
CA MET A 131 -12.86 -9.77 1.41
C MET A 131 -12.06 -10.14 2.68
N PRO A 132 -11.97 -11.43 3.04
CA PRO A 132 -11.14 -11.88 4.16
C PRO A 132 -9.66 -11.52 3.96
N PHE A 133 -8.93 -11.30 5.06
CA PHE A 133 -7.50 -10.94 5.03
C PHE A 133 -6.65 -11.88 4.17
N ARG A 134 -6.89 -13.20 4.27
CA ARG A 134 -6.12 -14.21 3.53
C ARG A 134 -6.21 -13.98 2.03
N ASP A 135 -7.39 -13.69 1.51
CA ASP A 135 -7.60 -13.52 0.07
C ASP A 135 -7.02 -12.15 -0.34
N TRP A 136 -7.37 -11.08 0.38
CA TRP A 136 -6.82 -9.74 0.15
C TRP A 136 -5.28 -9.72 0.07
N TRP A 137 -4.60 -10.41 0.99
CA TRP A 137 -3.14 -10.45 1.09
C TRP A 137 -2.47 -11.27 -0.02
N ASN A 138 -3.09 -12.38 -0.44
CA ASN A 138 -2.46 -13.38 -1.31
C ASN A 138 -2.94 -13.36 -2.76
N ASP A 139 -4.07 -12.72 -3.04
CA ASP A 139 -4.61 -12.63 -4.39
C ASP A 139 -3.59 -11.99 -5.34
N LYS A 140 -3.55 -12.50 -6.56
CA LYS A 140 -2.73 -11.96 -7.64
C LYS A 140 -3.37 -10.66 -8.12
N VAL A 141 -2.66 -9.55 -8.00
CA VAL A 141 -3.21 -8.22 -8.27
C VAL A 141 -2.43 -7.43 -9.31
N ILE A 142 -1.14 -7.71 -9.52
CA ILE A 142 -0.33 -7.07 -10.56
C ILE A 142 0.28 -8.17 -11.43
N GLU A 143 0.03 -8.07 -12.73
CA GLU A 143 0.74 -8.80 -13.77
C GLU A 143 1.90 -7.94 -14.28
N ALA A 144 3.14 -8.32 -13.94
CA ALA A 144 4.33 -7.65 -14.45
C ALA A 144 4.57 -8.02 -15.92
N SER A 145 5.28 -7.18 -16.68
CA SER A 145 5.52 -7.36 -18.12
C SER A 145 6.21 -8.69 -18.48
N LYS A 146 6.92 -9.31 -17.53
CA LYS A 146 7.59 -10.60 -17.70
C LYS A 146 6.68 -11.81 -17.40
N GLY A 147 5.41 -11.58 -17.10
CA GLY A 147 4.43 -12.62 -16.71
C GLY A 147 4.45 -12.98 -15.23
N ASP A 148 5.25 -12.29 -14.42
CA ASP A 148 5.30 -12.48 -12.97
C ASP A 148 4.07 -11.86 -12.30
N TRP A 149 3.43 -12.65 -11.43
CA TRP A 149 2.30 -12.17 -10.64
C TRP A 149 2.72 -11.72 -9.25
N TRP A 150 2.19 -10.59 -8.83
CA TRP A 150 2.40 -10.02 -7.50
C TRP A 150 1.10 -9.92 -6.73
N SER A 151 1.15 -10.37 -5.48
CA SER A 151 0.13 -10.10 -4.49
C SER A 151 0.45 -8.84 -3.70
N ARG A 152 -0.56 -8.32 -2.98
CA ARG A 152 -0.36 -7.22 -2.03
C ARG A 152 0.71 -7.56 -1.02
N GLY A 153 0.64 -8.77 -0.46
CA GLY A 153 1.59 -9.24 0.54
C GLY A 153 3.01 -9.37 0.02
N ARG A 154 3.19 -9.88 -1.20
CA ARG A 154 4.51 -10.00 -1.83
C ARG A 154 5.15 -8.62 -2.00
N LEU A 155 4.39 -7.64 -2.49
CA LEU A 155 4.87 -6.27 -2.68
C LEU A 155 5.23 -5.59 -1.35
N VAL A 156 4.35 -5.69 -0.35
CA VAL A 156 4.59 -5.13 0.99
C VAL A 156 5.87 -5.71 1.59
N LEU A 157 6.07 -7.02 1.51
CA LEU A 157 7.23 -7.68 2.10
C LEU A 157 8.54 -7.39 1.37
N ALA A 158 8.53 -7.39 0.03
CA ALA A 158 9.71 -7.01 -0.75
C ALA A 158 10.14 -5.58 -0.40
N MET A 159 9.22 -4.61 -0.50
CA MET A 159 9.55 -3.22 -0.23
C MET A 159 9.95 -2.95 1.24
N ALA A 160 9.22 -3.52 2.20
CA ALA A 160 9.47 -3.26 3.61
C ALA A 160 10.76 -3.92 4.14
N ASN A 161 11.11 -5.12 3.63
CA ASN A 161 12.22 -5.88 4.18
C ASN A 161 13.54 -5.65 3.42
N THR A 162 13.51 -5.24 2.15
CA THR A 162 14.74 -5.22 1.32
C THR A 162 15.07 -3.85 0.73
N ASP A 163 14.08 -2.99 0.44
CA ASP A 163 14.26 -1.74 -0.33
C ASP A 163 14.15 -0.45 0.50
N GLY A 164 14.64 -0.47 1.73
CA GLY A 164 14.74 0.73 2.57
C GLY A 164 13.46 1.13 3.30
N GLY A 165 12.53 0.19 3.47
CA GLY A 165 11.47 0.32 4.47
C GLY A 165 12.02 0.21 5.90
N ALA A 166 12.19 -1.02 6.39
CA ALA A 166 12.76 -1.31 7.70
C ALA A 166 14.23 -1.75 7.62
N HIS A 167 14.67 -2.16 6.44
CA HIS A 167 16.01 -2.62 6.15
C HIS A 167 16.35 -2.36 4.68
N VAL A 168 17.64 -2.18 4.39
CA VAL A 168 18.18 -2.03 3.02
C VAL A 168 19.12 -3.20 2.81
N ASP A 169 18.72 -4.15 1.96
CA ASP A 169 19.57 -5.26 1.59
C ASP A 169 20.63 -4.83 0.56
N PRO A 170 21.84 -5.41 0.58
CA PRO A 170 22.86 -5.13 -0.43
C PRO A 170 22.51 -5.67 -1.83
N ALA A 171 21.50 -6.54 -1.93
CA ALA A 171 20.99 -7.10 -3.18
C ALA A 171 19.47 -7.26 -3.10
N LEU A 172 18.79 -7.02 -4.23
CA LEU A 172 17.34 -7.14 -4.36
C LEU A 172 16.98 -8.34 -5.26
N ASP A 173 15.81 -8.92 -5.02
CA ASP A 173 15.26 -9.98 -5.86
C ASP A 173 15.08 -9.48 -7.31
N PRO A 174 15.54 -10.22 -8.34
CA PRO A 174 15.48 -9.77 -9.73
C PRO A 174 14.07 -9.44 -10.22
N GLU A 175 13.06 -10.18 -9.76
CA GLU A 175 11.66 -9.94 -10.10
C GLU A 175 11.16 -8.61 -9.49
N TYR A 176 11.63 -8.28 -8.28
CA TYR A 176 11.30 -7.01 -7.64
C TYR A 176 11.94 -5.83 -8.38
N VAL A 177 13.23 -5.96 -8.73
CA VAL A 177 13.94 -4.96 -9.54
C VAL A 177 13.24 -4.77 -10.88
N ALA A 178 12.79 -5.86 -11.51
CA ALA A 178 12.02 -5.77 -12.75
C ALA A 178 10.70 -5.02 -12.56
N LEU A 179 9.99 -5.23 -11.45
CA LEU A 179 8.75 -4.51 -11.13
C LEU A 179 8.98 -3.00 -10.90
N LEU A 180 10.13 -2.61 -10.33
CA LEU A 180 10.47 -1.20 -10.08
C LEU A 180 10.67 -0.41 -11.38
N ASP A 181 11.19 -1.03 -12.44
CA ASP A 181 11.40 -0.42 -13.76
C ASP A 181 10.32 -0.82 -14.78
N ASP A 182 9.26 -1.50 -14.33
CA ASP A 182 8.25 -2.03 -15.23
C ASP A 182 7.41 -0.92 -15.87
N ARG A 183 7.26 -0.98 -17.19
CA ARG A 183 6.41 -0.09 -17.99
C ARG A 183 5.08 -0.73 -18.39
N LEU A 184 4.80 -1.94 -17.88
CA LEU A 184 3.64 -2.76 -18.20
C LEU A 184 3.37 -2.93 -19.69
N GLY A 185 4.44 -3.08 -20.47
CA GLY A 185 4.38 -3.18 -21.92
C GLY A 185 3.84 -1.94 -22.63
N MET A 186 3.67 -0.81 -21.93
CA MET A 186 3.21 0.44 -22.54
C MET A 186 4.35 1.14 -23.27
N LEU A 187 4.01 1.67 -24.44
CA LEU A 187 4.87 2.47 -25.30
C LEU A 187 4.14 3.78 -25.61
N ASN A 188 4.87 4.89 -25.67
CA ASN A 188 4.34 6.14 -26.18
C ASN A 188 4.76 6.30 -27.65
N HIS A 189 3.93 6.97 -28.44
CA HIS A 189 4.32 7.43 -29.76
C HIS A 189 4.22 8.94 -29.82
N VAL A 190 5.25 9.59 -30.38
CA VAL A 190 5.25 11.02 -30.71
C VAL A 190 5.50 11.13 -32.21
N GLY A 191 4.43 11.35 -32.98
CA GLY A 191 4.47 11.16 -34.43
C GLY A 191 4.69 9.68 -34.77
N ASP A 192 5.65 9.39 -35.65
CA ASP A 192 6.03 8.02 -36.04
C ASP A 192 7.12 7.42 -35.13
N GLU A 193 7.65 8.19 -34.18
CA GLU A 193 8.69 7.71 -33.27
C GLU A 193 8.07 7.07 -32.03
N GLU A 194 8.50 5.84 -31.75
CA GLU A 194 8.27 5.19 -30.47
C GLU A 194 9.19 5.82 -29.42
N VAL A 195 8.59 6.42 -28.39
CA VAL A 195 9.31 6.96 -27.25
C VAL A 195 8.99 6.14 -26.01
N PRO A 196 9.97 5.88 -25.13
CA PRO A 196 9.72 5.12 -23.91
C PRO A 196 8.57 5.76 -23.11
N PHE A 197 7.60 4.94 -22.73
CA PHE A 197 6.65 5.32 -21.69
C PHE A 197 7.48 5.69 -20.44
N PRO A 198 7.25 6.84 -19.78
CA PRO A 198 8.08 7.28 -18.66
C PRO A 198 8.30 6.14 -17.67
N ALA A 199 9.50 5.95 -17.12
CA ALA A 199 9.65 4.95 -16.05
C ALA A 199 8.72 5.36 -14.91
N TYR A 200 7.74 4.52 -14.62
CA TYR A 200 6.79 4.84 -13.59
C TYR A 200 7.12 4.11 -12.31
N ALA A 201 6.83 4.78 -11.22
CA ALA A 201 6.87 4.25 -9.88
C ALA A 201 5.73 3.25 -9.62
N TRP A 202 5.56 2.23 -10.47
CA TRP A 202 4.40 1.33 -10.47
C TRP A 202 4.28 0.53 -9.18
N ALA A 203 5.40 -0.04 -8.72
CA ALA A 203 5.48 -0.69 -7.42
C ALA A 203 5.09 0.27 -6.28
N GLU A 204 5.54 1.53 -6.35
CA GLU A 204 5.28 2.53 -5.32
C GLU A 204 3.82 3.00 -5.33
N ALA A 205 3.22 3.17 -6.50
CA ALA A 205 1.82 3.52 -6.67
C ALA A 205 0.89 2.40 -6.21
N ASN A 206 1.23 1.13 -6.52
CA ASN A 206 0.52 -0.01 -5.98
C ASN A 206 0.64 -0.10 -4.46
N MET A 207 1.82 0.18 -3.89
CA MET A 207 1.99 0.25 -2.44
C MET A 207 1.14 1.37 -1.81
N ARG A 208 1.08 2.55 -2.45
CA ARG A 208 0.18 3.64 -2.05
C ARG A 208 -1.29 3.22 -2.06
N GLN A 209 -1.72 2.43 -3.04
CA GLN A 209 -3.09 1.94 -3.11
C GLN A 209 -3.38 0.85 -2.05
N ILE A 210 -2.42 -0.05 -1.76
CA ILE A 210 -2.53 -1.01 -0.64
C ILE A 210 -2.71 -0.27 0.68
N ALA A 211 -1.96 0.81 0.90
CA ALA A 211 -2.12 1.66 2.07
C ALA A 211 -3.50 2.33 2.13
N HIS A 212 -4.04 2.79 0.99
CA HIS A 212 -5.41 3.31 0.90
C HIS A 212 -6.44 2.29 1.38
N GLU A 213 -6.36 1.07 0.87
CA GLU A 213 -7.26 -0.03 1.25
C GLU A 213 -7.21 -0.30 2.76
N LEU A 214 -6.02 -0.28 3.37
CA LEU A 214 -5.87 -0.40 4.82
C LEU A 214 -6.50 0.76 5.57
N VAL A 215 -6.26 2.01 5.15
CA VAL A 215 -6.89 3.20 5.76
C VAL A 215 -8.41 3.09 5.72
N ARG A 216 -8.99 2.77 4.56
CA ARG A 216 -10.44 2.61 4.39
C ARG A 216 -11.00 1.46 5.23
N THR A 217 -10.26 0.35 5.30
CA THR A 217 -10.64 -0.81 6.13
C THR A 217 -10.70 -0.43 7.60
N LEU A 218 -9.67 0.25 8.13
CA LEU A 218 -9.62 0.68 9.53
C LEU A 218 -10.63 1.79 9.85
N GLN A 219 -10.88 2.71 8.92
CA GLN A 219 -11.94 3.70 9.06
C GLN A 219 -13.31 3.03 9.21
N ARG A 220 -13.60 2.04 8.35
CA ARG A 220 -14.91 1.38 8.30
C ARG A 220 -15.18 0.48 9.51
N ASP A 221 -14.18 -0.28 9.97
CA ASP A 221 -14.40 -1.37 10.94
C ASP A 221 -13.83 -1.08 12.34
N TRP A 222 -12.89 -0.13 12.47
CA TRP A 222 -12.26 0.20 13.76
C TRP A 222 -12.64 1.60 14.28
N ARG A 223 -12.66 2.65 13.45
CA ARG A 223 -12.99 4.02 13.90
C ARG A 223 -14.47 4.35 14.03
N THR A 224 -15.36 3.60 13.38
CA THR A 224 -16.82 3.78 13.47
C THR A 224 -17.43 3.04 14.66
N ALA A 225 -16.71 2.07 15.24
CA ALA A 225 -17.04 1.56 16.55
C ALA A 225 -16.78 2.69 17.57
N PRO A 226 -17.68 2.98 18.52
CA PRO A 226 -17.42 4.01 19.52
C PRO A 226 -16.10 3.69 20.20
N LEU A 227 -15.10 4.53 19.93
CA LEU A 227 -13.87 4.54 20.68
C LEU A 227 -14.32 4.76 22.13
N VAL A 228 -14.04 3.81 23.00
CA VAL A 228 -14.07 4.09 24.43
C VAL A 228 -12.97 5.14 24.63
N GLY A 229 -13.36 6.42 24.65
CA GLY A 229 -12.49 7.59 24.66
C GLY A 229 -12.84 8.57 23.54
N ASP A 230 -13.42 9.71 23.91
CA ASP A 230 -13.78 10.82 23.02
C ASP A 230 -12.52 11.36 22.29
N PRO A 231 -12.55 11.56 20.95
CA PRO A 231 -11.50 12.26 20.21
C PRO A 231 -11.12 13.65 20.77
N ALA A 232 -11.97 14.26 21.61
CA ALA A 232 -11.70 15.51 22.31
C ALA A 232 -10.57 15.42 23.36
N ASP A 233 -10.23 14.24 23.87
CA ASP A 233 -9.16 14.07 24.87
C ASP A 233 -7.73 14.28 24.31
N TYR A 234 -7.58 14.42 22.99
CA TYR A 234 -6.26 14.53 22.33
C TYR A 234 -5.90 15.93 21.86
N ARG A 235 -6.74 16.94 22.13
CA ARG A 235 -6.41 18.36 21.91
C ARG A 235 -6.34 19.08 23.25
N ALA A 236 -5.34 18.74 24.06
CA ALA A 236 -4.92 19.67 25.10
C ALA A 236 -4.30 20.90 24.40
N PRO A 237 -4.82 22.13 24.63
CA PRO A 237 -4.12 23.32 24.21
C PRO A 237 -2.81 23.39 24.99
N LEU A 238 -1.70 23.63 24.28
CA LEU A 238 -0.52 24.19 24.94
C LEU A 238 -0.95 25.53 25.52
N SER A 239 -0.98 25.62 26.84
CA SER A 239 -1.17 26.88 27.54
C SER A 239 -0.32 26.90 28.81
N PRO A 240 0.07 28.10 29.27
CA PRO A 240 -0.10 29.42 28.65
C PRO A 240 1.07 29.84 27.74
#